data_AF-L1K0H2-F1
#
_entry.id   AF-L1K0H2-F1
#
_cell.length_a   1.000
_cell.length_b   1.000
_cell.length_c   1.000
_cell.angle_alpha   90.00
_cell.angle_beta   90.00
_cell.angle_gamma   90.00
#
_symmetry.space_group_name_H-M   'P 1'
#
loop_
_entity.id
_entity.type
_entity.pdbx_description
1 polymer ?
#
loop_
_entity_poly.entity_id
_entity_poly.type
_entity_poly.pdbx_seq_one_letter_code
_entity_poly.pdbx_strand_id
1 'polypeptide(L)'
;MRGDGVRDVTTSPTFPTNIVDAFSYPSYFLLRLLWDLLYQWLFIYVLLAIITGIVIDAFSGLRDERETAENDLKSTCFICNLERFRIDQNGSGFEKHIRQEHNPRWYLFFLIYIKSKQPSYLTGQEKFVYNQVWPAKGPLHFDWLPRERTFHLSGGDEGDDTLSKIESRMDSFEAKLAGCMEILKEIQESLQNENKD
;
A
#
# COMPACT_ATOMS: atom_id res chain seq x y z
N MET A 1 -73.22 4.77 -16.15
CA MET A 1 -71.97 4.86 -15.37
C MET A 1 -71.86 3.62 -14.47
N ARG A 2 -71.40 2.49 -15.01
CA ARG A 2 -71.12 1.27 -14.23
C ARG A 2 -69.59 1.15 -14.18
N GLY A 3 -69.03 1.37 -13.00
CA GLY A 3 -67.61 1.20 -12.74
C GLY A 3 -67.28 -0.26 -12.54
N ASP A 4 -66.73 -0.90 -13.57
CA ASP A 4 -66.25 -2.29 -13.50
C ASP A 4 -64.72 -2.30 -13.35
N GLY A 5 -64.24 -1.75 -12.23
CA GLY A 5 -62.85 -1.33 -11.95
C GLY A 5 -61.72 -2.26 -12.43
N VAL A 6 -61.16 -3.09 -11.53
CA VAL A 6 -59.97 -3.93 -11.83
C VAL A 6 -60.24 -4.97 -12.91
N ARG A 7 -61.52 -5.32 -13.13
CA ARG A 7 -61.95 -6.29 -14.15
C ARG A 7 -61.58 -5.82 -15.55
N ASP A 8 -61.72 -4.53 -15.86
CA ASP A 8 -61.31 -3.91 -17.14
C ASP A 8 -59.78 -3.90 -17.33
N VAL A 9 -59.02 -3.96 -16.23
CA VAL A 9 -57.56 -4.07 -16.28
C VAL A 9 -57.12 -5.52 -16.55
N THR A 10 -57.95 -6.52 -16.22
CA THR A 10 -57.63 -7.95 -16.39
C THR A 10 -58.24 -8.60 -17.64
N THR A 11 -59.18 -7.94 -18.32
CA THR A 11 -59.76 -8.44 -19.59
C THR A 11 -58.73 -8.36 -20.71
N SER A 12 -58.72 -9.39 -21.57
CA SER A 12 -57.82 -9.43 -22.73
C SER A 12 -58.10 -8.25 -23.66
N PRO A 13 -57.09 -7.45 -24.04
CA PRO A 13 -57.30 -6.28 -24.87
C PRO A 13 -57.87 -6.68 -26.23
N THR A 14 -58.91 -5.99 -26.69
CA THR A 14 -59.35 -6.07 -28.09
C THR A 14 -58.33 -5.32 -28.93
N PHE A 15 -57.48 -6.07 -29.64
CA PHE A 15 -56.49 -5.48 -30.51
C PHE A 15 -57.17 -4.82 -31.72
N PRO A 16 -56.90 -3.54 -32.01
CA PRO A 16 -57.36 -2.94 -33.25
C PRO A 16 -56.72 -3.68 -34.42
N THR A 17 -57.54 -4.02 -35.42
CA THR A 17 -57.09 -4.81 -36.58
C THR A 17 -56.07 -4.04 -37.43
N ASN A 18 -56.06 -2.70 -37.31
CA ASN A 18 -55.19 -1.82 -38.07
C ASN A 18 -54.70 -0.65 -37.20
N ILE A 19 -53.51 -0.14 -37.51
CA ILE A 19 -52.92 1.05 -36.87
C ILE A 19 -53.85 2.27 -36.90
N VAL A 20 -54.58 2.48 -38.00
CA VAL A 20 -55.49 3.63 -38.16
C VAL A 20 -56.70 3.56 -37.20
N ASP A 21 -57.14 2.35 -36.89
CA ASP A 21 -58.25 2.08 -35.97
C ASP A 21 -57.81 2.25 -34.51
N ALA A 22 -56.55 1.89 -34.22
CA ALA A 22 -55.90 2.14 -32.93
C ALA A 22 -55.82 3.64 -32.57
N PHE A 23 -55.63 4.51 -33.57
CA PHE A 23 -55.59 5.96 -33.39
C PHE A 23 -56.98 6.63 -33.46
N SER A 24 -57.96 6.04 -34.15
CA SER A 24 -59.28 6.66 -34.39
C SER A 24 -60.25 6.53 -33.22
N TYR A 25 -60.13 5.52 -32.36
CA TYR A 25 -60.97 5.35 -31.16
C TYR A 25 -60.13 5.27 -29.87
N PRO A 26 -59.72 6.43 -29.31
CA PRO A 26 -58.79 6.49 -28.18
C PRO A 26 -59.55 6.56 -26.86
N SER A 27 -60.11 5.47 -26.37
CA SER A 27 -60.73 5.48 -25.04
C SER A 27 -59.80 4.97 -23.93
N TYR A 28 -58.98 3.94 -24.19
CA TYR A 28 -58.05 3.37 -23.19
C TYR A 28 -56.81 2.64 -23.74
N PHE A 29 -56.81 2.21 -25.01
CA PHE A 29 -55.72 1.42 -25.59
C PHE A 29 -54.38 2.17 -25.64
N LEU A 30 -54.38 3.42 -26.13
CA LEU A 30 -53.16 4.20 -26.29
C LEU A 30 -52.54 4.59 -24.94
N LEU A 31 -53.37 4.92 -23.94
CA LEU A 31 -52.92 5.21 -22.59
C LEU A 31 -52.33 3.97 -21.92
N ARG A 32 -52.93 2.79 -22.15
CA ARG A 32 -52.42 1.50 -21.66
C ARG A 32 -51.11 1.10 -22.34
N LEU A 33 -51.00 1.26 -23.65
CA LEU A 33 -49.77 1.00 -24.39
C LEU A 33 -48.62 1.89 -23.92
N LEU A 34 -48.88 3.20 -23.74
CA LEU A 34 -47.88 4.12 -23.20
C LEU A 34 -47.51 3.75 -21.77
N TRP A 35 -48.49 3.37 -20.94
CA TRP A 35 -48.22 2.90 -19.59
C TRP A 35 -47.32 1.66 -19.58
N ASP A 36 -47.60 0.66 -20.41
CA ASP A 36 -46.82 -0.57 -20.49
C ASP A 36 -45.40 -0.31 -21.03
N LEU A 37 -45.25 0.57 -22.04
CA LEU A 37 -43.93 0.98 -22.57
C LEU A 37 -43.12 1.79 -21.53
N LEU A 38 -43.76 2.75 -20.85
CA LEU A 38 -43.11 3.53 -19.80
C LEU A 38 -42.72 2.65 -18.62
N TYR A 39 -43.59 1.72 -18.22
CA TYR A 39 -43.27 0.75 -17.17
C TYR A 39 -42.10 -0.14 -17.57
N GLN A 40 -42.07 -0.65 -18.81
CA GLN A 40 -40.96 -1.45 -19.31
C GLN A 40 -39.64 -0.67 -19.30
N TRP A 41 -39.63 0.57 -19.78
CA TRP A 41 -38.42 1.39 -19.84
C TRP A 41 -37.96 1.87 -18.47
N LEU A 42 -38.87 2.47 -17.71
CA LEU A 42 -38.55 3.12 -16.44
C LEU A 42 -38.37 2.11 -15.31
N PHE A 43 -39.12 1.01 -15.30
CA PHE A 43 -39.04 0.06 -14.20
C PHE A 43 -38.08 -1.09 -14.49
N ILE A 44 -38.08 -1.66 -15.70
CA ILE A 44 -37.22 -2.83 -15.97
C ILE A 44 -35.80 -2.39 -16.38
N TYR A 45 -35.66 -1.53 -17.39
CA TYR A 45 -34.32 -1.16 -17.88
C TYR A 45 -33.54 -0.30 -16.89
N VAL A 46 -34.18 0.68 -16.24
CA VAL A 46 -33.49 1.49 -15.22
C VAL A 46 -33.12 0.65 -14.00
N LEU A 47 -34.01 -0.20 -13.49
CA LEU A 47 -33.71 -1.06 -12.34
C LEU A 47 -32.57 -2.04 -12.68
N LEU A 48 -32.60 -2.66 -13.86
CA LEU A 48 -31.54 -3.54 -14.31
C LEU A 48 -30.20 -2.79 -14.42
N ALA A 49 -30.21 -1.59 -15.00
CA ALA A 49 -29.02 -0.74 -15.10
C ALA A 49 -28.47 -0.37 -13.73
N ILE A 50 -29.32 0.00 -12.76
CA ILE A 50 -28.92 0.30 -11.38
C ILE A 50 -28.30 -0.92 -10.71
N ILE A 51 -28.95 -2.09 -10.77
CA ILE A 51 -28.43 -3.32 -10.16
C ILE A 51 -27.08 -3.68 -10.77
N THR A 52 -26.95 -3.65 -12.10
CA THR A 52 -25.66 -3.92 -12.75
C THR A 52 -24.60 -2.88 -12.40
N GLY A 53 -24.99 -1.61 -12.27
CA GLY A 53 -24.10 -0.53 -11.88
C GLY A 53 -23.50 -0.75 -10.49
N ILE A 54 -24.34 -1.09 -9.50
CA ILE A 54 -23.90 -1.39 -8.13
C ILE A 54 -22.96 -2.60 -8.12
N VAL A 55 -23.28 -3.64 -8.89
CA VAL A 55 -22.45 -4.84 -8.96
C VAL A 55 -21.08 -4.53 -9.59
N ILE A 56 -21.05 -3.75 -10.68
CA ILE A 56 -19.80 -3.35 -11.35
C ILE A 56 -18.96 -2.46 -10.44
N ASP A 57 -19.56 -1.50 -9.75
CA ASP A 57 -18.88 -0.62 -8.79
C ASP A 57 -18.20 -1.43 -7.67
N ALA A 58 -18.94 -2.38 -7.08
CA ALA A 58 -18.39 -3.28 -6.06
C ALA A 58 -17.21 -4.12 -6.60
N PHE A 59 -17.34 -4.70 -7.80
CA PHE A 59 -16.24 -5.46 -8.40
C PHE A 59 -15.04 -4.58 -8.80
N SER A 60 -15.28 -3.32 -9.20
CA SER A 60 -14.20 -2.36 -9.46
C SER A 60 -13.41 -2.10 -8.19
N GLY A 61 -14.09 -1.81 -7.07
CA GLY A 61 -13.42 -1.60 -5.78
C GLY A 61 -12.58 -2.80 -5.34
N LEU A 62 -13.12 -4.02 -5.46
CA LEU A 62 -12.36 -5.25 -5.16
C LEU A 62 -11.13 -5.42 -6.07
N ARG A 63 -11.23 -4.99 -7.34
CA ARG A 63 -10.10 -5.04 -8.27
C ARG A 63 -9.03 -4.03 -7.88
N ASP A 64 -9.43 -2.82 -7.52
CA ASP A 64 -8.51 -1.73 -7.17
C ASP A 64 -7.77 -2.05 -5.86
N GLU A 65 -8.46 -2.65 -4.87
CA GLU A 65 -7.82 -3.15 -3.64
C GLU A 65 -6.78 -4.24 -3.94
N ARG A 66 -7.13 -5.20 -4.81
CA ARG A 66 -6.21 -6.25 -5.24
C ARG A 66 -5.00 -5.66 -5.97
N GLU A 67 -5.21 -4.74 -6.90
CA GLU A 67 -4.13 -4.10 -7.65
C GLU A 67 -3.21 -3.30 -6.71
N THR A 68 -3.77 -2.59 -5.74
CA THR A 68 -3.00 -1.86 -4.72
C THR A 68 -2.14 -2.81 -3.90
N ALA A 69 -2.69 -3.93 -3.43
CA ALA A 69 -1.94 -4.94 -2.69
C ALA A 69 -0.83 -5.60 -3.54
N GLU A 70 -1.11 -5.90 -4.82
CA GLU A 70 -0.10 -6.46 -5.73
C GLU A 70 1.01 -5.45 -6.05
N ASN A 71 0.69 -4.15 -6.15
CA ASN A 71 1.67 -3.10 -6.36
C ASN A 71 2.53 -2.87 -5.12
N ASP A 72 1.94 -2.93 -3.93
CA ASP A 72 2.67 -2.82 -2.67
C ASP A 72 3.72 -3.95 -2.57
N LEU A 73 3.31 -5.21 -2.81
CA LEU A 73 4.22 -6.38 -2.85
C LEU A 73 5.35 -6.28 -3.88
N LYS A 74 5.17 -5.51 -4.98
CA LYS A 74 6.21 -5.27 -5.99
C LYS A 74 7.14 -4.11 -5.62
N SER A 75 6.67 -3.19 -4.77
CA SER A 75 7.35 -1.95 -4.44
C SER A 75 8.06 -2.00 -3.09
N THR A 76 7.61 -2.84 -2.17
CA THR A 76 8.15 -2.97 -0.81
C THR A 76 8.43 -4.43 -0.49
N CYS A 77 9.46 -4.69 0.31
CA CYS A 77 9.76 -6.04 0.77
C CYS A 77 8.82 -6.43 1.92
N PHE A 78 8.07 -7.53 1.76
CA PHE A 78 7.12 -8.03 2.77
C PHE A 78 7.71 -8.29 4.17
N ILE A 79 8.99 -8.70 4.27
CA ILE A 79 9.60 -9.06 5.55
C ILE A 79 10.18 -7.85 6.27
N CYS A 80 10.98 -7.03 5.59
CA CYS A 80 11.69 -5.92 6.20
C CYS A 80 11.09 -4.54 5.98
N ASN A 81 10.02 -4.44 5.18
CA ASN A 81 9.35 -3.18 4.88
C ASN A 81 10.25 -2.10 4.25
N LEU A 82 11.27 -2.52 3.49
CA LEU A 82 12.11 -1.59 2.74
C LEU A 82 11.60 -1.44 1.32
N GLU A 83 11.60 -0.20 0.84
CA GLU A 83 11.26 0.13 -0.54
C GLU A 83 12.27 -0.47 -1.52
N ARG A 84 11.75 -0.89 -2.66
CA ARG A 84 12.51 -1.43 -3.78
C ARG A 84 13.62 -0.49 -4.21
N PHE A 85 13.36 0.82 -4.26
CA PHE A 85 14.35 1.82 -4.64
C PHE A 85 15.59 1.79 -3.73
N ARG A 86 15.41 1.74 -2.41
CA ARG A 86 16.52 1.66 -1.45
C ARG A 86 17.32 0.36 -1.61
N ILE A 87 16.64 -0.75 -1.87
CA ILE A 87 17.29 -2.06 -2.04
C ILE A 87 18.03 -2.15 -3.38
N ASP A 88 17.48 -1.59 -4.45
CA ASP A 88 18.12 -1.56 -5.76
C ASP A 88 19.33 -0.62 -5.79
N GLN A 89 19.30 0.50 -5.04
CA GLN A 89 20.40 1.47 -4.99
C GLN A 89 21.57 1.03 -4.10
N ASN A 90 21.28 0.48 -2.92
CA ASN A 90 22.30 0.19 -1.90
C ASN A 90 22.52 -1.32 -1.64
N GLY A 91 21.70 -2.18 -2.26
CA GLY A 91 21.72 -3.62 -2.02
C GLY A 91 22.16 -4.45 -3.22
N SER A 92 21.86 -5.75 -3.16
CA SER A 92 22.22 -6.74 -4.19
C SER A 92 21.16 -6.89 -5.31
N GLY A 93 20.18 -5.98 -5.34
CA GLY A 93 19.02 -5.99 -6.23
C GLY A 93 17.76 -6.61 -5.58
N PHE A 94 16.61 -5.99 -5.79
CA PHE A 94 15.34 -6.34 -5.14
C PHE A 94 14.89 -7.78 -5.40
N GLU A 95 15.02 -8.25 -6.64
CA GLU A 95 14.58 -9.61 -7.00
C GLU A 95 15.43 -10.69 -6.31
N LYS A 96 16.73 -10.44 -6.16
CA LYS A 96 17.62 -11.33 -5.42
C LYS A 96 17.31 -11.30 -3.93
N HIS A 97 17.09 -10.11 -3.38
CA HIS A 97 16.70 -9.89 -2.00
C HIS A 97 15.43 -10.69 -1.62
N ILE A 98 14.34 -10.58 -2.37
CA ILE A 98 13.09 -11.30 -2.05
C ILE A 98 13.20 -12.82 -2.25
N ARG A 99 14.02 -13.30 -3.20
CA ARG A 99 14.13 -14.74 -3.50
C ARG A 99 15.07 -15.49 -2.57
N GLN A 100 16.21 -14.88 -2.24
CA GLN A 100 17.32 -15.54 -1.54
C GLN A 100 17.47 -15.12 -0.08
N GLU A 101 17.15 -13.86 0.26
CA GLU A 101 17.32 -13.34 1.62
C GLU A 101 15.99 -13.33 2.37
N HIS A 102 14.98 -12.66 1.82
CA HIS A 102 13.69 -12.38 2.45
C HIS A 102 12.53 -13.14 1.78
N ASN A 103 12.70 -14.46 1.61
CA ASN A 103 11.65 -15.31 1.07
C ASN A 103 10.63 -15.69 2.16
N PRO A 104 9.35 -15.24 2.09
CA PRO A 104 8.38 -15.49 3.17
C PRO A 104 8.12 -16.97 3.43
N ARG A 105 8.29 -17.82 2.42
CA ARG A 105 8.08 -19.28 2.55
C ARG A 105 9.15 -19.91 3.45
N TRP A 106 10.38 -19.41 3.40
CA TRP A 106 11.47 -19.92 4.24
C TRP A 106 11.24 -19.58 5.71
N TYR A 107 10.72 -18.39 6.01
CA TYR A 107 10.29 -18.02 7.36
C TYR A 107 9.17 -18.96 7.86
N LEU A 108 8.17 -19.25 7.02
CA LEU A 108 7.11 -20.20 7.37
C LEU A 108 7.66 -21.61 7.65
N PHE A 109 8.53 -22.12 6.78
CA PHE A 109 9.16 -23.44 6.98
C PHE A 109 10.02 -23.48 8.24
N PHE A 110 10.75 -22.40 8.54
CA PHE A 110 11.51 -22.29 9.78
C PHE A 110 10.62 -22.36 11.02
N LEU A 111 9.48 -21.66 11.02
CA LEU A 111 8.52 -21.71 12.13
C LEU A 111 7.92 -23.12 12.33
N ILE A 112 7.58 -23.81 11.24
CA ILE A 112 7.10 -25.20 11.29
C ILE A 112 8.21 -26.14 11.80
N TYR A 113 9.45 -25.93 11.35
CA TYR A 113 10.61 -26.70 11.75
C TYR A 113 10.88 -26.59 13.26
N ILE A 114 10.97 -25.37 13.81
CA ILE A 114 11.24 -25.20 15.26
C ILE A 114 10.07 -25.70 16.12
N LYS A 115 8.83 -25.65 15.62
CA LYS A 115 7.65 -26.15 16.34
C LYS A 115 7.61 -27.67 16.40
N SER A 116 8.09 -28.36 15.36
CA SER A 116 8.09 -29.83 15.28
C SER A 116 9.32 -30.48 15.92
N LYS A 117 10.41 -29.73 16.10
CA LYS A 117 11.64 -30.18 16.75
C LYS A 117 11.46 -30.31 18.27
N GLN A 118 12.06 -31.32 18.90
CA GLN A 118 11.95 -31.47 20.35
C GLN A 118 12.66 -30.32 21.08
N PRO A 119 12.13 -29.82 22.22
CA PRO A 119 12.68 -28.66 22.91
C PRO A 119 14.14 -28.80 23.37
N SER A 120 14.60 -30.02 23.64
CA SER A 120 15.97 -30.33 24.05
C SER A 120 17.00 -30.17 22.94
N TYR A 121 16.58 -30.28 21.67
CA TYR A 121 17.48 -30.17 20.51
C TYR A 121 17.45 -28.79 19.86
N LEU A 122 16.65 -27.84 20.39
CA LEU A 122 16.63 -26.48 19.89
C LEU A 122 17.97 -25.79 20.17
N THR A 123 18.54 -25.16 19.16
CA THR A 123 19.72 -24.31 19.34
C THR A 123 19.35 -23.05 20.13
N GLY A 124 20.36 -22.32 20.64
CA GLY A 124 20.10 -21.09 21.40
C GLY A 124 19.31 -20.04 20.61
N GLN A 125 19.60 -19.88 19.32
CA GLN A 125 18.90 -18.96 18.43
C GLN A 125 17.48 -19.44 18.12
N GLU A 126 17.29 -20.74 17.85
CA GLU A 126 15.96 -21.33 17.63
C GLU A 126 15.08 -21.17 18.88
N LYS A 127 15.65 -21.41 20.07
CA LYS A 127 14.95 -21.26 21.35
C LYS A 127 14.58 -19.79 21.62
N PHE A 128 15.43 -18.84 21.24
CA PHE A 128 15.10 -17.42 21.31
C PHE A 128 13.85 -17.08 20.49
N VAL A 129 13.81 -17.50 19.21
CA VAL A 129 12.63 -17.27 18.36
C VAL A 129 11.41 -18.02 18.89
N TYR A 130 11.58 -19.28 19.31
CA TYR A 130 10.50 -20.09 19.87
C TYR A 130 9.83 -19.41 21.07
N ASN A 131 10.63 -18.84 21.99
CA ASN A 131 10.11 -18.16 23.16
C ASN A 131 9.38 -16.85 22.83
N GLN A 132 9.73 -16.18 21.73
CA GLN A 132 9.02 -14.97 21.29
C GLN A 132 7.69 -15.28 20.58
N VAL A 133 7.68 -16.35 19.77
CA VAL A 133 6.50 -16.78 18.98
C VAL A 133 5.55 -17.65 19.80
N TRP A 134 6.03 -18.38 20.81
CA TRP A 134 5.22 -19.17 21.74
C TRP A 134 5.64 -18.91 23.19
N PRO A 135 5.40 -17.69 23.71
CA PRO A 135 5.75 -17.34 25.08
C PRO A 135 4.90 -18.13 26.07
N ALA A 136 5.51 -18.56 27.17
CA ALA A 136 4.80 -19.27 28.25
C ALA A 136 3.79 -18.36 28.97
N LYS A 137 4.07 -17.05 29.03
CA LYS A 137 3.20 -16.01 29.59
C LYS A 137 3.44 -14.71 28.83
N GLY A 138 2.37 -13.98 28.52
CA GLY A 138 2.44 -12.67 27.87
C GLY A 138 2.05 -12.67 26.38
N PRO A 139 2.11 -11.50 25.73
CA PRO A 139 1.79 -11.33 24.33
C PRO A 139 2.89 -11.89 23.41
N LEU A 140 2.52 -12.16 22.17
CA LEU A 140 3.45 -12.57 21.11
C LEU A 140 4.38 -11.41 20.75
N HIS A 141 5.66 -11.71 20.52
CA HIS A 141 6.66 -10.73 20.09
C HIS A 141 7.22 -11.09 18.70
N PHE A 142 7.39 -10.08 17.85
CA PHE A 142 7.88 -10.22 16.47
C PHE A 142 9.22 -9.50 16.25
N ASP A 143 9.95 -9.22 17.33
CA ASP A 143 11.18 -8.43 17.29
C ASP A 143 12.37 -9.18 16.68
N TRP A 144 12.24 -10.49 16.57
CA TRP A 144 13.20 -11.35 15.86
C TRP A 144 13.16 -11.16 14.34
N LEU A 145 12.06 -10.65 13.77
CA LEU A 145 11.98 -10.34 12.36
C LEU A 145 12.80 -9.06 12.06
N PRO A 146 13.55 -9.02 10.94
CA PRO A 146 14.24 -7.82 10.54
C PRO A 146 13.22 -6.76 10.14
N ARG A 147 13.20 -5.60 10.81
CA ARG A 147 12.38 -4.44 10.45
C ARG A 147 13.28 -3.30 9.98
N GLU A 148 12.97 -2.76 8.82
CA GLU A 148 13.68 -1.63 8.17
C GLU A 148 15.19 -1.84 8.01
N ARG A 149 15.64 -3.09 8.03
CA ARG A 149 17.06 -3.46 7.94
C ARG A 149 17.24 -4.74 7.15
N THR A 150 18.40 -4.86 6.52
CA THR A 150 18.85 -6.08 5.86
C THR A 150 20.34 -6.28 6.14
N PHE A 151 20.84 -7.49 5.88
CA PHE A 151 22.26 -7.80 6.02
C PHE A 151 23.16 -6.83 5.23
N HIS A 152 22.73 -6.43 4.03
CA HIS A 152 23.50 -5.55 3.14
C HIS A 152 23.29 -4.07 3.41
N LEU A 153 22.11 -3.66 3.91
CA LEU A 153 21.78 -2.25 4.15
C LEU A 153 22.12 -1.76 5.57
N SER A 154 22.62 -2.63 6.45
CA SER A 154 22.91 -2.26 7.84
C SER A 154 24.03 -1.23 8.03
N GLY A 155 24.67 -0.74 6.96
CA GLY A 155 25.68 0.33 6.99
C GLY A 155 25.24 1.67 6.37
N GLY A 156 23.99 1.81 5.92
CA GLY A 156 23.51 3.03 5.23
C GLY A 156 23.34 4.26 6.12
N ASP A 157 23.30 4.08 7.44
CA ASP A 157 23.23 5.17 8.43
C ASP A 157 24.61 5.80 8.70
N GLU A 158 25.70 5.20 8.20
CA GLU A 158 27.02 5.84 8.26
C GLU A 158 27.09 7.11 7.41
N GLY A 159 26.18 7.35 6.46
CA GLY A 159 26.18 8.57 5.65
C GLY A 159 25.94 9.85 6.46
N ASP A 160 25.01 9.81 7.42
CA ASP A 160 24.69 10.95 8.30
C ASP A 160 25.75 11.09 9.41
N ASP A 161 26.21 9.96 9.93
CA ASP A 161 27.32 9.85 10.90
C ASP A 161 28.67 10.29 10.32
N THR A 162 28.91 10.11 9.02
CA THR A 162 30.15 10.53 8.36
C THR A 162 30.11 12.01 8.01
N LEU A 163 28.96 12.55 7.58
CA LEU A 163 28.79 13.99 7.36
C LEU A 163 28.96 14.77 8.66
N SER A 164 28.32 14.35 9.76
CA SER A 164 28.50 14.98 11.08
C SER A 164 29.93 14.85 11.62
N LYS A 165 30.62 13.71 11.38
CA LYS A 165 32.05 13.57 11.69
C LYS A 165 32.92 14.50 10.84
N ILE A 166 32.60 14.71 9.56
CA ILE A 166 33.32 15.63 8.67
C ILE A 166 33.11 17.08 9.13
N GLU A 167 31.88 17.46 9.47
CA GLU A 167 31.53 18.78 9.99
C GLU A 167 32.34 19.10 11.27
N SER A 168 32.32 18.20 12.25
CA SER A 168 33.11 18.36 13.49
C SER A 168 34.64 18.48 13.25
N ARG A 169 35.16 17.80 12.22
CA ARG A 169 36.57 17.87 11.85
C ARG A 169 36.89 19.20 11.19
N MET A 170 35.98 19.74 10.40
CA MET A 170 36.12 21.04 9.74
C MET A 170 36.15 22.17 10.77
N ASP A 171 35.28 22.14 11.77
CA ASP A 171 35.30 23.10 12.89
C ASP A 171 36.62 23.05 13.67
N SER A 172 37.11 21.83 13.96
CA SER A 172 38.39 21.64 14.65
C SER A 172 39.59 22.12 13.83
N PHE A 173 39.46 22.10 12.50
CA PHE A 173 40.49 22.57 11.58
C PHE A 173 40.46 24.10 11.47
N GLU A 174 39.27 24.70 11.41
CA GLU A 174 39.08 26.15 11.43
C GLU A 174 39.65 26.78 12.71
N ALA A 175 39.39 26.17 13.88
CA ALA A 175 39.95 26.62 15.14
C ALA A 175 41.50 26.59 15.16
N LYS A 176 42.11 25.56 14.55
CA LYS A 176 43.57 25.46 14.43
C LYS A 176 44.14 26.48 13.45
N LEU A 177 43.45 26.76 12.34
CA LEU A 177 43.84 27.79 11.38
C LEU A 177 43.78 29.19 12.01
N ALA A 178 42.72 29.50 12.76
CA ALA A 178 42.61 30.75 13.49
C ALA A 178 43.76 30.94 14.49
N GLY A 179 44.09 29.90 15.27
CA GLY A 179 45.22 29.92 16.19
C GLY A 179 46.57 30.12 15.50
N CYS A 180 46.77 29.49 14.33
CA CYS A 180 47.99 29.67 13.54
C CYS A 180 48.12 31.09 12.97
N MET A 181 47.00 31.68 12.51
CA MET A 181 46.97 33.07 12.03
C MET A 181 47.32 34.07 13.14
N GLU A 182 46.87 33.84 14.37
CA GLU A 182 47.20 34.73 15.48
C GLU A 182 48.69 34.66 15.82
N ILE A 183 49.28 33.47 15.85
CA ILE A 183 50.73 33.28 16.05
C ILE A 183 51.53 33.98 14.95
N LEU A 184 51.11 33.88 13.68
CA LEU A 184 51.77 34.57 12.58
C LEU A 184 51.68 36.10 12.71
N LYS A 185 50.57 36.61 13.22
CA LYS A 185 50.39 38.04 13.48
C LYS A 185 51.30 38.52 14.61
N GLU A 186 51.41 37.77 15.70
CA GLU A 186 52.34 38.07 16.80
C GLU A 186 53.80 38.08 16.32
N ILE A 187 54.20 37.11 15.49
CA ILE A 187 55.56 37.07 14.89
C ILE A 187 55.79 38.27 13.95
N GLN A 188 54.77 38.69 13.20
CA GLN A 188 54.90 39.86 12.32
C GLN A 188 55.02 41.16 13.12
N GLU A 189 54.27 41.29 14.22
CA GLU A 189 54.37 42.44 15.12
C GLU A 189 55.72 42.48 15.85
N SER A 190 56.27 41.33 16.26
CA SER A 190 57.61 41.28 16.87
C SER A 190 58.70 41.70 15.88
N LEU A 191 58.63 41.26 14.61
CA LEU A 191 59.57 41.64 13.56
C LEU A 191 59.46 43.12 13.14
N GLN A 192 58.26 43.73 13.24
CA GLN A 192 58.07 45.16 12.97
C GLN A 192 58.59 46.06 14.11
N ASN A 193 58.53 45.58 15.36
CA ASN A 193 59.10 46.29 16.50
C ASN A 193 60.63 46.18 16.53
N GLU A 194 61.18 45.03 16.15
CA GLU A 194 62.64 44.81 16.09
C GLU A 194 63.32 45.61 14.95
N ASN A 195 62.59 45.98 13.89
CA ASN A 195 63.10 46.84 12.81
C ASN A 195 62.99 48.36 13.08
N LYS A 196 62.47 48.77 14.25
CA LYS A 196 62.33 50.19 14.63
C LYS A 196 63.40 50.68 15.62
N ASP A 197 64.22 49.78 16.16
CA ASP A 197 65.42 50.06 16.95
C ASP A 197 66.68 50.00 16.07
#